data_AF-A0A935KI88-F1
#
_entry.id   AF-A0A935KI88-F1
#
_cell.length_a   1.000
_cell.length_b   1.000
_cell.length_c   1.000
_cell.angle_alpha   90.00
_cell.angle_beta   90.00
_cell.angle_gamma   90.00
#
_symmetry.space_group_name_H-M   'P 1'
#
loop_
_entity.id
_entity.type
_entity.pdbx_description
1 polymer ?
#
loop_
_entity_poly.entity_id
_entity_poly.type
_entity_poly.pdbx_seq_one_letter_code
_entity_poly.pdbx_strand_id
1 'polypeptide(L)'
;MKKVDLTQLIEAGAHFGHLTRRWNPKMKSYIFMEKNGIHIIDLKKTQAHLTESAEELSKLVADGKKVLFVGTKKQAKNVIETEARRCGQNWVSERWLGGMLTNFATIRKSVKRLSNIEKQETDGTFDKITKKERLFLTREKDKLKKVLEGVETMGKLPGALFIVDIKKEDIAVQEAHRLNIPVFAIVDTNCDPDEVDYLIPANDDAVKTVEIITQYMADAVIEGDSQLKEKKAEEVAEKERVKKEREIVKKEELKKKSEAKTKKDAEDEVKPTEKSE
;
A
#
# COMPACT_ATOMS: atom_id res chain seq x y z
N MET A 1 -16.69 2.85 6.75
CA MET A 1 -17.00 2.20 5.46
C MET A 1 -18.45 1.73 5.35
N LYS A 2 -19.09 1.93 4.19
CA LYS A 2 -20.40 1.35 3.86
C LYS A 2 -20.22 -0.16 3.59
N LYS A 3 -20.99 -1.03 4.22
CA LYS A 3 -20.92 -2.47 3.94
C LYS A 3 -21.35 -2.76 2.50
N VAL A 4 -20.63 -3.65 1.82
CA VAL A 4 -21.04 -4.17 0.50
C VAL A 4 -22.33 -4.95 0.66
N ASP A 5 -23.33 -4.69 -0.18
CA ASP A 5 -24.60 -5.40 -0.10
C ASP A 5 -24.47 -6.84 -0.64
N LEU A 6 -25.15 -7.79 0.00
CA LEU A 6 -25.17 -9.19 -0.44
C LEU A 6 -25.76 -9.31 -1.85
N THR A 7 -26.75 -8.46 -2.17
CA THR A 7 -27.38 -8.43 -3.50
C THR A 7 -26.35 -8.13 -4.60
N GLN A 8 -25.47 -7.15 -4.37
CA GLN A 8 -24.41 -6.78 -5.31
C GLN A 8 -23.41 -7.92 -5.53
N LEU A 9 -23.04 -8.65 -4.48
CA LEU A 9 -22.16 -9.83 -4.58
C LEU A 9 -22.84 -10.99 -5.34
N ILE A 10 -24.15 -11.17 -5.17
CA ILE A 10 -24.92 -12.16 -5.94
C ILE A 10 -24.95 -11.78 -7.43
N GLU A 11 -25.30 -10.53 -7.74
CA GLU A 11 -25.39 -10.03 -9.12
C GLU A 11 -24.04 -10.03 -9.85
N ALA A 12 -22.94 -9.82 -9.13
CA ALA A 12 -21.59 -9.90 -9.67
C ALA A 12 -21.13 -11.34 -9.94
N GLY A 13 -21.80 -12.34 -9.37
CA GLY A 13 -21.42 -13.75 -9.48
C GLY A 13 -20.30 -14.16 -8.52
N ALA A 14 -20.15 -13.47 -7.38
CA ALA A 14 -19.10 -13.74 -6.41
C ALA A 14 -19.24 -15.10 -5.71
N HIS A 15 -20.45 -15.67 -5.71
CA HIS A 15 -20.79 -16.93 -5.07
C HIS A 15 -20.41 -18.16 -5.90
N PHE A 16 -20.10 -18.00 -7.19
CA PHE A 16 -19.72 -19.14 -8.04
C PHE A 16 -18.27 -19.50 -7.80
N GLY A 17 -18.02 -20.70 -7.28
CA GLY A 17 -16.68 -21.25 -7.22
C GLY A 17 -16.35 -22.13 -8.42
N HIS A 18 -15.29 -22.92 -8.29
CA HIS A 18 -14.89 -23.91 -9.28
C HIS A 18 -15.68 -25.23 -9.24
N LEU A 19 -15.44 -26.08 -10.25
CA LEU A 19 -15.94 -27.46 -10.34
C LEU A 19 -15.52 -28.31 -9.15
N THR A 20 -16.37 -29.24 -8.72
CA THR A 20 -16.15 -30.10 -7.54
C THR A 20 -14.95 -31.04 -7.62
N ARG A 21 -14.43 -31.29 -8.82
CA ARG A 21 -13.18 -32.05 -9.02
C ARG A 21 -11.90 -31.22 -8.83
N ARG A 22 -12.01 -29.88 -8.76
CA ARG A 22 -10.86 -28.95 -8.71
C ARG A 22 -10.72 -28.21 -7.38
N TRP A 23 -11.58 -28.51 -6.41
CA TRP A 23 -11.60 -27.81 -5.13
C TRP A 23 -10.48 -28.27 -4.19
N ASN A 24 -10.14 -27.41 -3.24
CA ASN A 24 -9.28 -27.71 -2.11
C ASN A 24 -10.15 -28.09 -0.90
N PRO A 25 -9.96 -29.26 -0.28
CA PRO A 25 -10.73 -29.70 0.90
C PRO A 25 -10.73 -28.71 2.07
N LYS A 26 -9.68 -27.89 2.24
CA LYS A 26 -9.60 -26.88 3.30
C LYS A 26 -10.59 -25.74 3.10
N MET A 27 -11.04 -25.48 1.86
CA MET A 27 -12.09 -24.49 1.57
C MET A 27 -13.50 -24.93 2.00
N LYS A 28 -13.66 -26.15 2.55
CA LYS A 28 -14.96 -26.71 2.97
C LYS A 28 -15.74 -25.78 3.90
N SER A 29 -15.06 -25.07 4.80
CA SER A 29 -15.70 -24.14 5.72
C SER A 29 -16.31 -22.93 5.00
N TYR A 30 -15.82 -22.52 3.83
CA TYR A 30 -16.30 -21.37 3.08
C TYR A 30 -17.33 -21.73 1.99
N ILE A 31 -17.49 -23.01 1.69
CA ILE A 31 -18.45 -23.51 0.70
C ILE A 31 -19.80 -23.73 1.38
N PHE A 32 -20.85 -23.12 0.83
CA PHE A 32 -22.23 -23.26 1.29
C PHE A 32 -22.87 -24.57 0.80
N MET A 33 -22.81 -24.83 -0.50
CA MET A 33 -23.37 -26.04 -1.11
C MET A 33 -22.74 -26.34 -2.47
N GLU A 34 -23.08 -27.49 -3.05
CA GLU A 34 -22.81 -27.81 -4.46
C GLU A 34 -24.11 -27.74 -5.27
N LYS A 35 -24.05 -27.15 -6.47
CA LYS A 35 -25.16 -27.15 -7.43
C LYS A 35 -24.62 -27.40 -8.83
N ASN A 36 -25.15 -28.40 -9.52
CA ASN A 36 -24.77 -28.75 -10.89
C ASN A 36 -23.26 -28.97 -11.08
N GLY A 37 -22.57 -29.56 -10.08
CA GLY A 37 -21.14 -29.81 -10.14
C GLY A 37 -20.24 -28.59 -9.88
N ILE A 38 -20.81 -27.45 -9.48
CA ILE A 38 -20.10 -26.22 -9.12
C ILE A 38 -20.30 -25.96 -7.62
N HIS A 39 -19.23 -25.59 -6.92
CA HIS A 39 -19.33 -25.15 -5.53
C HIS A 39 -19.88 -23.73 -5.43
N ILE A 40 -20.80 -23.51 -4.50
CA ILE A 40 -21.33 -22.20 -4.16
C ILE A 40 -20.68 -21.74 -2.87
N ILE A 41 -20.03 -20.58 -2.90
CA ILE A 41 -19.37 -19.94 -1.76
C ILE A 41 -20.40 -19.23 -0.88
N ASP A 42 -20.21 -19.29 0.44
CA ASP A 42 -21.04 -18.58 1.41
C ASP A 42 -20.73 -17.07 1.43
N LEU A 43 -21.60 -16.29 0.77
CA LEU A 43 -21.44 -14.83 0.67
C LEU A 43 -21.53 -14.10 2.01
N LYS A 44 -22.14 -14.68 3.05
CA LYS A 44 -22.12 -14.06 4.38
C LYS A 44 -20.72 -14.07 4.96
N LYS A 45 -19.98 -15.16 4.73
CA LYS A 45 -18.56 -15.26 5.10
C LYS A 45 -17.71 -14.34 4.25
N THR A 46 -18.00 -14.25 2.95
CA THR A 46 -17.36 -13.26 2.06
C THR A 46 -17.51 -11.85 2.59
N GLN A 47 -18.73 -11.43 2.94
CA GLN A 47 -19.00 -10.09 3.45
C GLN A 47 -18.28 -9.81 4.79
N ALA A 48 -18.29 -10.78 5.71
CA ALA A 48 -17.61 -10.67 7.00
C ALA A 48 -16.10 -10.51 6.83
N HIS A 49 -15.46 -11.41 6.10
CA HIS A 49 -14.02 -11.37 5.86
C HIS A 49 -13.59 -10.18 5.02
N LEU A 50 -14.41 -9.73 4.06
CA LEU A 50 -14.14 -8.52 3.29
C LEU A 50 -14.11 -7.28 4.19
N THR A 51 -15.04 -7.19 5.14
CA THR A 51 -15.08 -6.08 6.10
C THR A 51 -13.86 -6.11 7.02
N GLU A 52 -13.54 -7.27 7.59
CA GLU A 52 -12.36 -7.48 8.45
C GLU A 52 -11.05 -7.14 7.70
N SER A 53 -10.89 -7.65 6.48
CA SER A 53 -9.74 -7.39 5.62
C SER A 53 -9.59 -5.90 5.32
N ALA A 54 -10.69 -5.20 5.00
CA ALA A 54 -10.67 -3.77 4.70
C ALA A 54 -10.30 -2.92 5.93
N GLU A 55 -10.86 -3.27 7.10
CA GLU A 55 -10.53 -2.60 8.36
C GLU A 55 -9.05 -2.74 8.70
N GLU A 56 -8.49 -3.94 8.58
CA GLU A 56 -7.08 -4.15 8.89
C GLU A 56 -6.14 -3.53 7.85
N LEU A 57 -6.50 -3.61 6.57
CA LEU A 57 -5.74 -2.94 5.52
C LEU A 57 -5.72 -1.42 5.72
N SER A 58 -6.86 -0.83 6.09
CA SER A 58 -6.96 0.59 6.44
C SER A 58 -6.04 0.98 7.60
N LYS A 59 -5.99 0.18 8.67
CA LYS A 59 -5.07 0.40 9.80
C LYS A 59 -3.61 0.36 9.36
N LEU A 60 -3.21 -0.63 8.57
CA LEU A 60 -1.82 -0.74 8.07
C LEU A 60 -1.42 0.50 7.26
N VAL A 61 -2.35 1.02 6.43
CA VAL A 61 -2.12 2.25 5.66
C VAL A 61 -2.09 3.48 6.56
N ALA A 62 -2.94 3.55 7.59
CA ALA A 62 -2.96 4.61 8.59
C ALA A 62 -1.66 4.67 9.43
N ASP A 63 -0.92 3.56 9.51
CA ASP A 63 0.43 3.48 10.10
C ASP A 63 1.54 3.89 9.11
N GLY A 64 1.17 4.22 7.86
CA GLY A 64 2.09 4.68 6.82
C GLY A 64 2.70 3.57 5.98
N LYS A 65 2.21 2.33 6.09
CA LYS A 65 2.63 1.24 5.20
C LYS A 65 2.00 1.40 3.82
N LYS A 66 2.71 0.96 2.79
CA LYS A 66 2.23 0.95 1.40
C LYS A 66 1.68 -0.43 1.04
N VAL A 67 0.67 -0.44 0.18
CA VAL A 67 0.01 -1.66 -0.30
C VAL A 67 0.44 -1.89 -1.75
N LEU A 68 0.70 -3.14 -2.10
CA LEU A 68 0.94 -3.54 -3.49
C LEU A 68 -0.23 -4.40 -3.97
N PHE A 69 -0.92 -3.92 -5.00
CA PHE A 69 -2.03 -4.64 -5.63
C PHE A 69 -1.49 -5.58 -6.71
N VAL A 70 -1.88 -6.85 -6.70
CA VAL A 70 -1.35 -7.88 -7.61
C VAL A 70 -2.49 -8.64 -8.25
N GLY A 71 -2.48 -8.72 -9.58
CA GLY A 71 -3.42 -9.55 -10.33
C GLY A 71 -3.06 -9.61 -11.80
N THR A 72 -2.50 -10.74 -12.23
CA THR A 72 -2.05 -10.97 -13.62
C THR A 72 -3.11 -11.65 -14.49
N LYS A 73 -4.16 -12.16 -13.86
CA LYS A 73 -5.33 -12.75 -14.49
C LYS A 73 -6.03 -11.72 -15.38
N LYS A 74 -6.50 -12.13 -16.57
CA LYS A 74 -7.10 -11.22 -17.57
C LYS A 74 -8.25 -10.39 -16.99
N GLN A 75 -9.03 -10.98 -16.11
CA GLN A 75 -10.18 -10.36 -15.44
C GLN A 75 -9.77 -9.35 -14.36
N ALA A 76 -8.56 -9.47 -13.82
CA ALA A 76 -8.04 -8.62 -12.76
C ALA A 76 -7.19 -7.46 -13.27
N LYS A 77 -6.47 -7.61 -14.40
CA LYS A 77 -5.46 -6.65 -14.87
C LYS A 77 -5.90 -5.19 -14.84
N ASN A 78 -6.99 -4.88 -15.54
CA ASN A 78 -7.47 -3.51 -15.71
C ASN A 78 -8.07 -2.96 -14.40
N VAL A 79 -8.74 -3.83 -13.63
CA VAL A 79 -9.34 -3.48 -12.35
C VAL A 79 -8.25 -3.08 -11.36
N ILE A 80 -7.25 -3.95 -11.17
CA ILE A 80 -6.11 -3.72 -10.28
C ILE A 80 -5.38 -2.43 -10.65
N GLU A 81 -5.11 -2.21 -11.94
CA GLU A 81 -4.43 -1.00 -12.38
C GLU A 81 -5.25 0.27 -12.12
N THR A 82 -6.54 0.25 -12.45
CA THR A 82 -7.43 1.42 -12.28
C THR A 82 -7.56 1.78 -10.80
N GLU A 83 -7.81 0.79 -9.95
CA GLU A 83 -8.03 0.99 -8.52
C GLU A 83 -6.75 1.34 -7.76
N ALA A 84 -5.62 0.73 -8.12
CA ALA A 84 -4.33 1.08 -7.54
C ALA A 84 -3.91 2.52 -7.91
N ARG A 85 -4.12 2.93 -9.18
CA ARG A 85 -3.92 4.32 -9.59
C ARG A 85 -4.84 5.28 -8.83
N ARG A 86 -6.11 4.91 -8.63
CA ARG A 86 -7.11 5.71 -7.88
C ARG A 86 -6.68 5.95 -6.42
N CYS A 87 -6.17 4.93 -5.74
CA CYS A 87 -5.71 5.04 -4.35
C CYS A 87 -4.24 5.48 -4.20
N GLY A 88 -3.52 5.73 -5.30
CA GLY A 88 -2.13 6.18 -5.28
C GLY A 88 -1.14 5.13 -4.75
N GLN A 89 -1.47 3.84 -4.90
CA GLN A 89 -0.61 2.73 -4.51
C GLN A 89 0.04 2.06 -5.73
N ASN A 90 1.00 1.17 -5.46
CA ASN A 90 1.70 0.42 -6.49
C ASN A 90 0.89 -0.81 -6.92
N TRP A 91 1.11 -1.29 -8.15
CA TRP A 91 0.47 -2.50 -8.65
C TRP A 91 1.37 -3.36 -9.55
N VAL A 92 0.96 -4.61 -9.75
CA VAL A 92 1.49 -5.54 -10.75
C VAL A 92 0.31 -6.20 -11.47
N SER A 93 0.04 -5.77 -12.71
CA SER A 93 -1.06 -6.29 -13.53
C SER A 93 -0.60 -7.23 -14.66
N GLU A 94 0.66 -7.19 -15.08
CA GLU A 94 1.11 -7.96 -16.24
C GLU A 94 1.71 -9.31 -15.89
N ARG A 95 2.85 -9.30 -15.19
CA ARG A 95 3.57 -10.52 -14.80
C ARG A 95 4.33 -10.28 -13.51
N TRP A 96 4.19 -11.19 -12.56
CA TRP A 96 5.07 -11.28 -11.41
C TRP A 96 6.45 -11.79 -11.85
N LEU A 97 7.50 -11.00 -11.62
CA LEU A 97 8.88 -11.44 -11.81
C LEU A 97 9.35 -12.08 -10.51
N GLY A 98 9.83 -13.32 -10.56
CA GLY A 98 10.41 -13.97 -9.39
C GLY A 98 11.57 -13.15 -8.83
N GLY A 99 11.59 -12.96 -7.52
CA GLY A 99 12.51 -12.05 -6.85
C GLY A 99 11.97 -10.62 -6.74
N MET A 100 10.68 -10.38 -7.00
CA MET A 100 10.10 -9.04 -6.97
C MET A 100 10.25 -8.37 -5.61
N LEU A 101 10.05 -9.15 -4.54
CA LEU A 101 10.18 -8.70 -3.16
C LEU A 101 11.51 -9.19 -2.57
N THR A 102 11.83 -10.47 -2.78
CA THR A 102 13.01 -11.11 -2.15
C THR A 102 14.34 -10.63 -2.75
N ASN A 103 14.36 -10.19 -4.01
CA ASN A 103 15.52 -9.59 -4.68
C ASN A 103 15.22 -8.16 -5.16
N PHE A 104 14.61 -7.37 -4.29
CA PHE A 104 14.16 -6.00 -4.60
C PHE A 104 15.28 -5.09 -5.13
N ALA A 105 16.53 -5.30 -4.69
CA ALA A 105 17.67 -4.55 -5.20
C ALA A 105 17.88 -4.72 -6.71
N THR A 106 17.62 -5.92 -7.25
CA THR A 106 17.74 -6.19 -8.70
C THR A 106 16.57 -5.59 -9.47
N ILE A 107 15.35 -5.68 -8.94
CA ILE A 107 14.18 -5.01 -9.54
C ILE A 107 14.39 -3.50 -9.62
N ARG A 108 14.92 -2.89 -8.56
CA ARG A 108 15.23 -1.45 -8.54
C ARG A 108 16.26 -1.06 -9.60
N LYS A 109 17.22 -1.94 -9.92
CA LYS A 109 18.15 -1.73 -11.05
C LYS A 109 17.41 -1.73 -12.39
N SER A 110 16.45 -2.64 -12.58
CA SER A 110 15.61 -2.68 -13.79
C SER A 110 14.72 -1.44 -13.92
N VAL A 111 14.13 -0.96 -12.82
CA VAL A 111 13.37 0.31 -12.79
C VAL A 111 14.28 1.49 -13.14
N LYS A 112 15.49 1.54 -12.56
CA LYS A 112 16.48 2.58 -12.91
C LYS A 112 16.90 2.50 -14.38
N ARG A 113 17.02 1.30 -14.94
CA ARG A 113 17.31 1.08 -16.36
C ARG A 113 16.19 1.65 -17.24
N LEU A 114 14.92 1.39 -16.90
CA LEU A 114 13.77 1.96 -17.58
C LEU A 114 13.81 3.50 -17.57
N SER A 115 13.96 4.10 -16.39
CA SER A 115 14.05 5.56 -16.24
C SER A 115 15.22 6.17 -17.03
N ASN A 116 16.37 5.48 -17.09
CA ASN A 116 17.51 5.92 -17.90
C ASN A 116 17.21 5.90 -19.41
N ILE A 117 16.49 4.88 -19.91
CA ILE A 117 16.11 4.81 -21.33
C ILE A 117 15.13 5.93 -21.67
N GLU A 118 14.16 6.23 -20.80
CA GLU A 118 13.21 7.33 -20.99
C GLU A 118 13.91 8.71 -20.96
N LYS A 119 14.94 8.89 -20.13
CA LYS A 119 15.80 10.08 -20.14
C LYS A 119 16.58 10.22 -21.45
N GLN A 120 17.17 9.13 -21.94
CA GLN A 120 17.91 9.16 -23.21
C GLN A 120 17.02 9.53 -24.41
N GLU A 121 15.75 9.14 -24.37
CA GLU A 121 14.77 9.48 -25.39
C GLU A 121 14.36 10.96 -25.32
N THR A 122 14.18 11.51 -24.12
CA THR A 122 13.82 12.91 -23.90
C THR A 122 14.98 13.88 -24.14
N ASP A 123 16.20 13.50 -23.81
CA ASP A 123 17.42 14.31 -23.98
C ASP A 123 17.97 14.29 -25.43
N GLY A 124 17.27 13.65 -26.37
CA GLY A 124 17.69 13.56 -27.78
C GLY A 124 18.90 12.65 -28.04
N THR A 125 19.29 11.82 -27.08
CA THR A 125 20.40 10.85 -27.25
C THR A 125 20.07 9.81 -28.33
N PHE A 126 18.77 9.51 -28.50
CA PHE A 126 18.28 8.60 -29.53
C PHE A 126 18.62 9.03 -30.96
N ASP A 127 18.86 10.33 -31.20
CA ASP A 127 19.24 10.88 -32.51
C ASP A 127 20.72 10.74 -32.84
N LYS A 128 21.54 10.45 -31.83
CA LYS A 128 22.99 10.26 -31.99
C LYS A 128 23.41 8.79 -32.16
N ILE A 129 22.46 7.86 -32.00
CA ILE A 129 22.70 6.41 -32.09
C ILE A 129 22.16 5.84 -33.41
N THR A 130 22.64 4.65 -33.77
CA THR A 130 22.20 3.99 -35.00
C THR A 130 20.73 3.57 -34.92
N LYS A 131 20.05 3.48 -36.08
CA LYS A 131 18.65 2.99 -36.15
C LYS A 131 18.48 1.61 -35.51
N LYS A 132 19.50 0.75 -35.61
CA LYS A 132 19.50 -0.59 -35.02
C LYS A 132 19.51 -0.51 -33.50
N GLU A 133 20.40 0.27 -32.90
CA GLU A 133 20.48 0.47 -31.45
C GLU A 133 19.21 1.13 -30.90
N ARG A 134 18.69 2.14 -31.61
CA ARG A 134 17.41 2.78 -31.27
C ARG A 134 16.29 1.74 -31.18
N LEU A 135 16.16 0.86 -32.17
CA LEU A 135 15.16 -0.20 -32.16
C LEU A 135 15.32 -1.17 -30.97
N PHE A 136 16.55 -1.51 -30.60
CA PHE A 136 16.80 -2.37 -29.43
C PHE A 136 16.39 -1.68 -28.12
N LEU A 137 16.76 -0.41 -27.94
CA LEU A 137 16.39 0.37 -26.76
C LEU A 137 14.87 0.57 -26.65
N THR A 138 14.19 0.87 -27.76
CA THR A 138 12.72 0.98 -27.77
C THR A 138 12.06 -0.34 -27.37
N ARG A 139 12.51 -1.48 -27.93
CA ARG A 139 11.98 -2.81 -27.55
C ARG A 139 12.27 -3.16 -26.09
N GLU A 140 13.42 -2.76 -25.57
CA GLU A 140 13.78 -2.96 -24.15
C GLU A 140 12.87 -2.10 -23.25
N LYS A 141 12.69 -0.82 -23.58
CA LYS A 141 11.77 0.09 -22.89
C LYS A 141 10.35 -0.46 -22.87
N ASP A 142 9.79 -0.85 -24.02
CA ASP A 142 8.41 -1.33 -24.10
C ASP A 142 8.18 -2.57 -23.23
N LYS A 143 9.15 -3.49 -23.21
CA LYS A 143 9.11 -4.69 -22.35
C LYS A 143 9.19 -4.33 -20.87
N LEU A 144 10.13 -3.45 -20.50
CA LEU A 144 10.31 -3.05 -19.09
C LEU A 144 9.11 -2.25 -18.60
N LYS A 145 8.63 -1.28 -19.38
CA LYS A 145 7.48 -0.44 -19.06
C LYS A 145 6.24 -1.28 -18.83
N LYS A 146 5.93 -2.20 -19.75
CA LYS A 146 4.78 -3.10 -19.62
C LYS A 146 4.76 -3.87 -18.29
N VAL A 147 5.91 -4.30 -17.78
CA VAL A 147 5.98 -5.13 -16.56
C VAL A 147 6.17 -4.30 -15.29
N LEU A 148 6.91 -3.19 -15.36
CA LEU A 148 7.39 -2.45 -14.20
C LEU A 148 6.69 -1.10 -13.96
N GLU A 149 5.77 -0.68 -14.83
CA GLU A 149 5.05 0.61 -14.70
C GLU A 149 4.42 0.77 -13.30
N GLY A 150 3.72 -0.24 -12.79
CA GLY A 150 3.04 -0.13 -11.50
C GLY A 150 3.97 -0.14 -10.27
N VAL A 151 5.25 -0.47 -10.43
CA VAL A 151 6.25 -0.50 -9.34
C VAL A 151 7.34 0.56 -9.52
N GLU A 152 7.20 1.46 -10.49
CA GLU A 152 8.21 2.48 -10.78
C GLU A 152 8.44 3.43 -9.59
N THR A 153 7.36 3.83 -8.92
CA THR A 153 7.39 4.74 -7.77
C THR A 153 7.73 4.04 -6.44
N MET A 154 7.92 2.72 -6.46
CA MET A 154 8.14 1.91 -5.26
C MET A 154 9.58 2.08 -4.75
N GLY A 155 9.75 2.91 -3.72
CA GLY A 155 11.07 3.16 -3.10
C GLY A 155 11.48 2.12 -2.05
N LYS A 156 10.51 1.50 -1.39
CA LYS A 156 10.69 0.52 -0.30
C LYS A 156 9.75 -0.67 -0.54
N LEU A 157 9.99 -1.76 0.18
CA LEU A 157 9.09 -2.92 0.16
C LEU A 157 7.68 -2.51 0.65
N PRO A 158 6.62 -3.09 0.09
CA PRO A 158 5.27 -2.88 0.58
C PRO A 158 5.11 -3.49 1.98
N GLY A 159 4.21 -2.93 2.78
CA GLY A 159 3.86 -3.46 4.09
C GLY A 159 2.64 -4.39 4.09
N ALA A 160 1.95 -4.53 2.95
CA ALA A 160 0.89 -5.49 2.71
C ALA A 160 0.76 -5.77 1.21
N LEU A 161 0.30 -6.97 0.85
CA LEU A 161 -0.09 -7.33 -0.52
C LEU A 161 -1.60 -7.55 -0.59
N PHE A 162 -2.23 -7.06 -1.67
CA PHE A 162 -3.57 -7.46 -2.05
C PHE A 162 -3.49 -8.27 -3.35
N ILE A 163 -3.91 -9.54 -3.34
CA ILE A 163 -3.71 -10.49 -4.44
C ILE A 163 -5.07 -11.00 -4.96
N VAL A 164 -5.22 -11.06 -6.28
CA VAL A 164 -6.34 -11.73 -6.95
C VAL A 164 -5.84 -13.04 -7.53
N ASP A 165 -6.43 -14.17 -7.11
CA ASP A 165 -6.08 -15.56 -7.48
C ASP A 165 -4.71 -16.02 -6.94
N ILE A 166 -4.67 -16.52 -5.70
CA ILE A 166 -3.40 -16.97 -5.08
C ILE A 166 -2.73 -18.14 -5.82
N LYS A 167 -3.50 -18.95 -6.54
CA LYS A 167 -2.96 -20.09 -7.29
C LYS A 167 -2.21 -19.65 -8.52
N LYS A 168 -2.66 -18.56 -9.15
CA LYS A 168 -1.99 -17.96 -10.30
C LYS A 168 -0.81 -17.07 -9.88
N GLU A 169 -0.86 -16.52 -8.67
CA GLU A 169 0.14 -15.64 -8.07
C GLU A 169 0.96 -16.32 -6.95
N ASP A 170 1.17 -17.64 -7.04
CA ASP A 170 1.84 -18.47 -6.03
C ASP A 170 3.23 -17.96 -5.62
N ILE A 171 4.03 -17.51 -6.60
CA ILE A 171 5.36 -16.95 -6.35
C ILE A 171 5.26 -15.67 -5.50
N ALA A 172 4.25 -14.83 -5.73
CA ALA A 172 4.08 -13.60 -4.97
C ALA A 172 3.76 -13.90 -3.49
N VAL A 173 2.87 -14.85 -3.25
CA VAL A 173 2.51 -15.34 -1.91
C VAL A 173 3.73 -15.91 -1.18
N GLN A 174 4.49 -16.79 -1.85
CA GLN A 174 5.70 -17.38 -1.26
C GLN A 174 6.77 -16.34 -0.92
N GLU A 175 6.96 -15.34 -1.78
CA GLU A 175 7.89 -14.24 -1.50
C GLU A 175 7.42 -13.36 -0.33
N ALA A 176 6.11 -13.12 -0.22
CA ALA A 176 5.52 -12.37 0.88
C ALA A 176 5.74 -13.08 2.22
N HIS A 177 5.47 -14.39 2.27
CA HIS A 177 5.70 -15.21 3.46
C HIS A 177 7.16 -15.21 3.92
N ARG A 178 8.11 -15.33 2.99
CA ARG A 178 9.54 -15.27 3.33
C ARG A 178 9.97 -13.95 3.96
N LEU A 179 9.25 -12.87 3.66
CA LEU A 179 9.54 -11.53 4.15
C LEU A 179 8.59 -11.08 5.27
N ASN A 180 7.70 -11.97 5.73
CA ASN A 180 6.65 -11.66 6.71
C ASN A 180 5.79 -10.44 6.31
N ILE A 181 5.46 -10.32 5.02
CA ILE A 181 4.55 -9.31 4.52
C ILE A 181 3.14 -9.92 4.53
N PRO A 182 2.15 -9.30 5.22
CA PRO A 182 0.80 -9.83 5.29
C PRO A 182 0.12 -9.84 3.93
N VAL A 183 -0.57 -10.94 3.63
CA VAL A 183 -1.26 -11.20 2.36
C VAL A 183 -2.78 -11.12 2.57
N PHE A 184 -3.40 -10.23 1.81
CA PHE A 184 -4.83 -10.11 1.66
C PHE A 184 -5.19 -10.66 0.28
N ALA A 185 -6.13 -11.60 0.17
CA ALA A 185 -6.41 -12.18 -1.15
C ALA A 185 -7.86 -12.60 -1.37
N ILE A 186 -8.27 -12.54 -2.63
CA ILE A 186 -9.48 -13.22 -3.11
C ILE A 186 -9.14 -14.70 -3.30
N VAL A 187 -9.86 -15.56 -2.60
CA VAL A 187 -9.60 -17.01 -2.58
C VAL A 187 -10.83 -17.76 -3.09
N ASP A 188 -10.68 -18.42 -4.23
CA ASP A 188 -11.69 -19.32 -4.78
C ASP A 188 -11.52 -20.75 -4.21
N THR A 189 -12.47 -21.64 -4.47
CA THR A 189 -12.57 -22.98 -3.91
C THR A 189 -11.42 -23.91 -4.29
N ASN A 190 -10.60 -23.57 -5.29
CA ASN A 190 -9.47 -24.36 -5.78
C ASN A 190 -8.11 -23.99 -5.12
N CYS A 191 -8.12 -23.02 -4.21
CA CYS A 191 -6.96 -22.43 -3.54
C CYS A 191 -6.85 -22.91 -2.08
N ASP A 192 -5.66 -22.85 -1.47
CA ASP A 192 -5.45 -23.18 -0.05
C ASP A 192 -5.67 -21.92 0.81
N PRO A 193 -6.69 -21.88 1.70
CA PRO A 193 -6.95 -20.71 2.54
C PRO A 193 -5.83 -20.44 3.57
N ASP A 194 -5.01 -21.44 3.91
CA ASP A 194 -3.95 -21.29 4.92
C ASP A 194 -2.74 -20.49 4.39
N GLU A 195 -2.67 -20.25 3.08
CA GLU A 195 -1.61 -19.46 2.45
C GLU A 195 -1.86 -17.94 2.51
N VAL A 196 -2.94 -17.50 3.17
CA VAL A 196 -3.37 -16.10 3.19
C VAL A 196 -3.71 -15.69 4.61
N ASP A 197 -3.19 -14.54 5.06
CA ASP A 197 -3.47 -14.01 6.40
C ASP A 197 -4.92 -13.48 6.49
N TYR A 198 -5.37 -12.77 5.45
CA TYR A 198 -6.70 -12.19 5.35
C TYR A 198 -7.39 -12.65 4.07
N LEU A 199 -8.13 -13.75 4.18
CA LEU A 199 -8.78 -14.40 3.05
C LEU A 199 -10.18 -13.82 2.77
N ILE A 200 -10.49 -13.53 1.51
CA ILE A 200 -11.81 -13.09 1.06
C ILE A 200 -12.37 -14.20 0.16
N PRO A 201 -13.26 -15.07 0.65
CA PRO A 201 -13.75 -16.21 -0.12
C PRO A 201 -14.69 -15.71 -1.22
N ALA A 202 -14.28 -15.72 -2.48
CA ALA A 202 -15.10 -15.27 -3.61
C ALA A 202 -14.56 -15.76 -4.96
N ASN A 203 -15.40 -15.66 -5.98
CA ASN A 203 -15.04 -15.93 -7.37
C ASN A 203 -14.01 -14.93 -7.91
N ASP A 204 -12.85 -15.41 -8.34
CA ASP A 204 -11.79 -14.59 -8.97
C ASP A 204 -11.85 -14.60 -10.52
N ASP A 205 -12.71 -15.43 -11.13
CA ASP A 205 -12.90 -15.51 -12.58
C ASP A 205 -13.89 -14.47 -13.12
N ALA A 206 -14.75 -13.91 -12.26
CA ALA A 206 -15.74 -12.90 -12.63
C ALA A 206 -15.18 -11.49 -12.48
N VAL A 207 -15.11 -10.74 -13.59
CA VAL A 207 -14.60 -9.35 -13.61
C VAL A 207 -15.33 -8.46 -12.60
N LYS A 208 -16.67 -8.53 -12.55
CA LYS A 208 -17.48 -7.73 -11.63
C LYS A 208 -17.21 -8.04 -10.16
N THR A 209 -16.93 -9.30 -9.83
CA THR A 209 -16.58 -9.69 -8.46
C THR A 209 -15.23 -9.08 -8.06
N VAL A 210 -14.23 -9.22 -8.93
CA VAL A 210 -12.90 -8.64 -8.71
C VAL A 210 -13.00 -7.11 -8.61
N GLU A 211 -13.82 -6.48 -9.44
CA GLU A 211 -14.09 -5.04 -9.41
C GLU A 211 -14.68 -4.58 -8.08
N ILE A 212 -15.80 -5.17 -7.62
CA ILE A 212 -16.44 -4.79 -6.36
C ILE A 212 -15.49 -4.97 -5.17
N ILE A 213 -14.80 -6.11 -5.10
CA ILE A 213 -13.90 -6.41 -3.98
C ILE A 213 -12.68 -5.48 -4.01
N THR A 214 -12.05 -5.31 -5.18
CA THR A 214 -10.86 -4.45 -5.30
C THR A 214 -11.22 -2.99 -5.02
N GLN A 215 -12.36 -2.51 -5.52
CA GLN A 215 -12.84 -1.16 -5.26
C GLN A 215 -13.06 -0.94 -3.76
N TYR A 216 -13.68 -1.89 -3.08
CA TYR A 216 -13.89 -1.82 -1.63
C TYR A 216 -12.57 -1.77 -0.85
N MET A 217 -11.60 -2.59 -1.23
CA MET A 217 -10.26 -2.58 -0.63
C MET A 217 -9.48 -1.29 -0.95
N ALA A 218 -9.65 -0.73 -2.15
CA ALA A 218 -9.04 0.55 -2.54
C ALA A 218 -9.66 1.73 -1.78
N ASP A 219 -10.98 1.73 -1.57
CA ASP A 219 -11.66 2.71 -0.70
C ASP A 219 -11.10 2.64 0.73
N ALA A 220 -10.78 1.43 1.20
CA ALA A 220 -10.16 1.24 2.51
C ALA A 220 -8.75 1.83 2.62
N VAL A 221 -7.95 1.67 1.57
CA VAL A 221 -6.64 2.32 1.47
C VAL A 221 -6.77 3.84 1.48
N ILE A 222 -7.75 4.41 0.76
CA ILE A 222 -7.98 5.86 0.72
C ILE A 222 -8.39 6.40 2.09
N GLU A 223 -9.24 5.68 2.82
CA GLU A 223 -9.62 6.02 4.19
C GLU A 223 -8.41 6.01 5.13
N GLY A 224 -7.59 4.95 5.06
CA GLY A 224 -6.35 4.84 5.85
C GLY A 224 -5.33 5.95 5.53
N ASP A 225 -5.16 6.32 4.25
CA ASP A 225 -4.25 7.40 3.85
C ASP A 225 -4.74 8.78 4.33
N SER A 226 -6.06 8.97 4.39
CA SER A 226 -6.66 10.18 4.96
C SER A 226 -6.39 10.28 6.46
N GLN A 227 -6.59 9.19 7.20
CA GLN A 227 -6.26 9.13 8.64
C GLN A 227 -4.76 9.37 8.90
N LEU A 228 -3.88 8.83 8.05
CA LEU A 228 -2.43 9.07 8.14
C LEU A 228 -2.09 10.56 7.98
N LYS A 229 -2.75 11.25 7.04
CA LYS A 229 -2.55 12.69 6.81
C LYS A 229 -3.02 13.51 8.00
N GLU A 230 -4.16 13.18 8.58
CA GLU A 230 -4.69 13.82 9.79
C GLU A 230 -3.74 13.65 10.97
N LYS A 231 -3.31 12.41 11.28
CA LYS A 231 -2.33 12.13 12.34
C LYS A 231 -1.03 12.91 12.15
N LYS A 232 -0.52 12.99 10.92
CA LYS A 232 0.70 13.77 10.62
C LYS A 232 0.48 15.27 10.82
N ALA A 233 -0.69 15.80 10.44
CA ALA A 233 -1.01 17.21 10.65
C ALA A 233 -1.09 17.56 12.14
N GLU A 234 -1.73 16.69 12.95
CA GLU A 234 -1.80 16.82 14.40
C GLU A 234 -0.41 16.76 15.05
N GLU A 235 0.44 15.80 14.66
CA GLU A 235 1.80 15.71 15.17
C GLU A 235 2.64 16.96 14.86
N VAL A 236 2.47 17.55 13.67
CA VAL A 236 3.17 18.77 13.28
C VAL A 236 2.67 19.95 14.11
N ALA A 237 1.35 20.08 14.27
CA ALA A 237 0.74 21.14 15.09
C ALA A 237 1.21 21.04 16.56
N GLU A 238 1.29 19.83 17.11
CA GLU A 238 1.76 19.60 18.47
C GLU A 238 3.26 19.94 18.63
N LYS A 239 4.09 19.52 17.66
CA LYS A 239 5.52 19.90 17.64
C LYS A 239 5.70 21.42 17.57
N GLU A 240 4.86 22.12 16.82
CA GLU A 240 4.88 23.59 16.77
C GLU A 240 4.42 24.24 18.08
N ARG A 241 3.39 23.69 18.75
CA ARG A 241 2.94 24.15 20.08
C ARG A 241 4.02 23.99 21.12
N VAL A 242 4.62 22.79 21.23
CA VAL A 242 5.72 22.51 22.16
C VAL A 242 6.93 23.41 21.86
N LYS A 243 7.21 23.71 20.58
CA LYS A 243 8.30 24.63 20.21
C LYS A 243 8.00 26.07 20.66
N LYS A 244 6.77 26.56 20.47
CA LYS A 244 6.33 27.89 20.94
C LYS A 244 6.37 28.00 22.45
N GLU A 245 5.89 26.98 23.18
CA GLU A 245 5.97 26.94 24.64
C GLU A 245 7.42 26.97 25.14
N ARG A 246 8.30 26.17 24.53
CA ARG A 246 9.74 26.21 24.84
C ARG A 246 10.36 27.58 24.57
N GLU A 247 9.96 28.26 23.49
CA GLU A 247 10.44 29.62 23.19
C GLU A 247 9.91 30.67 24.18
N ILE A 248 8.67 30.53 24.67
CA ILE A 248 8.09 31.40 25.70
C ILE A 248 8.83 31.21 27.03
N VAL A 249 9.02 29.96 27.48
CA VAL A 249 9.77 29.66 28.72
C VAL A 249 11.20 30.20 28.62
N LYS A 250 11.86 30.04 27.47
CA LYS A 250 13.22 30.57 27.26
C LYS A 250 13.27 32.09 27.31
N LYS A 251 12.25 32.78 26.77
CA LYS A 251 12.12 34.25 26.86
C LYS A 251 11.86 34.71 28.30
N GLU A 252 11.07 33.97 29.07
CA GLU A 252 10.82 34.28 30.49
C GLU A 252 12.06 34.05 31.35
N GLU A 253 12.83 32.99 31.12
CA GLU A 253 14.11 32.76 31.80
C GLU A 253 15.15 33.84 31.46
N LEU A 254 15.20 34.29 30.21
CA LEU A 254 16.07 35.39 29.79
C LEU A 254 15.66 36.72 30.45
N LYS A 255 14.36 37.00 30.56
CA LYS A 255 13.85 38.18 31.28
C LYS A 255 14.19 38.13 32.78
N LYS A 256 13.98 36.99 33.44
CA LYS A 256 14.35 36.81 34.86
C LYS A 256 15.85 36.96 35.08
N LYS A 257 16.69 36.47 34.16
CA LYS A 257 18.15 36.66 34.21
C LYS A 257 18.57 38.10 33.97
N SER A 258 17.88 38.85 33.09
CA SER A 258 18.16 40.29 32.93
C SER A 258 17.75 41.09 34.16
N GLU A 259 16.58 40.82 34.75
CA GLU A 259 16.08 41.53 35.94
C GLU A 259 16.92 41.25 37.20
N ALA A 260 17.45 40.03 37.34
CA ALA A 260 18.39 39.69 38.41
C ALA A 260 19.77 40.38 38.25
N LYS A 261 20.14 40.73 37.01
CA LYS A 261 21.37 41.49 36.73
C LYS A 261 21.18 42.97 37.07
N THR A 262 20.06 43.57 36.67
CA THR A 262 19.74 44.97 36.99
C THR A 262 19.57 45.21 38.49
N LYS A 263 19.09 44.22 39.26
CA LYS A 263 19.02 44.32 40.73
C LYS A 263 20.38 44.23 41.41
N LYS A 264 21.33 43.45 40.87
CA LYS A 264 22.71 43.42 41.37
C LYS A 264 23.45 44.73 41.11
N ASP A 265 23.25 45.31 39.93
CA ASP A 265 23.86 46.59 39.58
C ASP A 265 23.29 47.76 40.42
N ALA A 266 22.03 47.66 40.87
CA ALA A 266 21.40 48.64 41.77
C ALA A 266 21.78 48.46 43.26
N GLU A 267 22.15 47.26 43.70
CA GLU A 267 22.65 47.02 45.07
C GLU A 267 24.11 47.47 45.25
N ASP A 268 24.92 47.51 44.18
CA ASP A 268 26.29 48.06 44.22
C ASP A 268 26.34 49.61 44.21
N GLU A 269 25.26 50.31 43.84
CA GLU A 269 25.16 51.78 43.96
C GLU A 269 24.67 52.27 45.33
N VAL A 270 24.16 51.39 46.20
CA VAL A 270 23.66 51.75 47.56
C VAL A 270 24.58 51.17 48.65
N LYS A 271 25.88 51.45 48.57
CA LYS A 271 26.75 51.50 49.76
C LYS A 271 27.14 52.96 50.03
N PRO A 272 26.70 53.58 51.14
CA PRO A 272 27.05 54.95 51.47
C PRO A 272 28.56 55.09 51.68
N THR A 273 29.11 56.14 51.09
CA THR A 273 30.43 56.66 51.42
C THR A 273 30.35 57.36 52.79
N GLU A 274 30.60 56.63 53.88
CA GLU A 274 31.00 57.27 55.13
C GLU A 274 32.52 57.50 55.12
N LYS A 275 32.88 58.76 54.89
CA LYS A 275 34.16 59.38 55.26
C LYS A 275 33.85 60.64 56.07
N SER A 276 34.80 61.00 56.94
CA SER A 276 34.86 62.15 57.88
C SER A 276 34.12 61.90 59.21
N GLU A 277 34.73 62.04 60.39
CA GLU A 277 35.93 62.77 60.85
C GLU A 277 36.57 62.08 62.07
#